data_AF-A0A564YBH4-F1
#
_entry.id   AF-A0A564YBH4-F1
#
_cell.length_a   1.000
_cell.length_b   1.000
_cell.length_c   1.000
_cell.angle_alpha   90.00
_cell.angle_beta   90.00
_cell.angle_gamma   90.00
#
_symmetry.space_group_name_H-M   'P 1'
#
loop_
_entity.id
_entity.type
_entity.pdbx_description
1 polymer ?
#
loop_
_entity_poly.entity_id
_entity_poly.type
_entity_poly.pdbx_seq_one_letter_code
_entity_poly.pdbx_strand_id
1 'polypeptide(L)'
;MKLLGGQGGLMESQISGDKEYKGSMESPLDKFPWIWNEYKQKAGYATHFIEDTPNWGTFQYRLQGFGNLKPPVDSYGRPCMVAAAYDEKYYGKQLGCTASTPTHLVLLESFREFMYANSHLPRFSLTFLSEMIHEEPSEARRVDSDVLNLLEEIDKEDERGWGPLANTVIILFSDHGPRIGKARLSLQGKFEERLPMLGILFPRKL
;
A
#
# COMPACT_ATOMS: atom_id res chain seq x y z
N MET A 1 -30.41 -8.87 -16.10
CA MET A 1 -29.45 -8.03 -15.37
C MET A 1 -28.16 -8.01 -16.19
N LYS A 2 -27.92 -6.94 -16.97
CA LYS A 2 -26.70 -6.81 -17.79
C LYS A 2 -25.61 -6.23 -16.90
N LEU A 3 -24.55 -6.99 -16.66
CA LEU A 3 -23.33 -6.50 -16.04
C LEU A 3 -22.67 -5.53 -17.03
N LEU A 4 -22.63 -4.24 -16.69
CA LEU A 4 -21.82 -3.26 -17.40
C LEU A 4 -20.36 -3.59 -17.11
N GLY A 5 -19.57 -3.82 -18.16
CA GLY A 5 -18.13 -4.01 -18.04
C GLY A 5 -17.50 -2.76 -17.42
N GLY A 6 -16.78 -2.95 -16.32
CA GLY A 6 -16.17 -1.86 -15.57
C GLY A 6 -15.12 -1.14 -16.40
N GLN A 7 -15.38 0.12 -16.75
CA GLN A 7 -14.38 1.06 -17.24
C GLN A 7 -13.61 1.65 -16.05
N GLY A 8 -12.87 0.80 -15.32
CA GLY A 8 -12.10 1.22 -14.13
C GLY A 8 -11.11 2.36 -14.40
N GLY A 9 -10.63 2.51 -15.64
CA GLY A 9 -9.65 3.53 -16.03
C GLY A 9 -10.19 4.93 -16.33
N LEU A 10 -11.51 5.13 -16.46
CA LEU A 10 -12.09 6.45 -16.76
C LEU A 10 -12.48 7.25 -15.51
N MET A 11 -12.67 6.60 -14.36
CA MET A 11 -12.98 7.28 -13.08
C MET A 11 -11.76 8.07 -12.54
N GLU A 12 -10.54 7.59 -12.80
CA GLU A 12 -9.31 8.10 -12.19
C GLU A 12 -8.98 9.55 -12.59
N SER A 13 -9.29 9.94 -13.84
CA SER A 13 -9.06 11.31 -14.33
C SER A 13 -10.10 12.32 -13.85
N GLN A 14 -11.31 11.87 -13.48
CA GLN A 14 -12.37 12.78 -13.02
C GLN A 14 -12.31 13.05 -11.51
N ILE A 15 -11.72 12.13 -10.72
CA ILE A 15 -11.75 12.19 -9.26
C ILE A 15 -10.47 12.81 -8.67
N SER A 16 -9.28 12.61 -9.26
CA SER A 16 -8.02 13.05 -8.64
C SER A 16 -7.83 14.57 -8.61
N GLY A 17 -8.44 15.34 -9.51
CA GLY A 17 -8.25 16.80 -9.58
C GLY A 17 -6.79 17.24 -9.80
N ASP A 18 -5.91 16.29 -10.12
CA ASP A 18 -4.50 16.54 -10.44
C ASP A 18 -4.44 17.27 -11.78
N LYS A 19 -4.05 18.56 -11.74
CA LYS A 19 -3.87 19.37 -12.95
C LYS A 19 -2.77 18.83 -13.89
N GLU A 20 -1.98 17.87 -13.43
CA GLU A 20 -0.82 17.34 -14.16
C GLU A 20 -1.02 15.92 -14.74
N TYR A 21 -2.00 15.12 -14.26
CA TYR A 21 -2.25 13.80 -14.85
C TYR A 21 -3.31 13.88 -15.97
N LYS A 22 -2.85 14.19 -17.18
CA LYS A 22 -3.61 13.86 -18.40
C LYS A 22 -3.40 12.39 -18.67
N GLY A 23 -4.26 11.54 -18.08
CA GLY A 23 -4.11 10.08 -18.12
C GLY A 23 -3.65 9.57 -19.48
N SER A 24 -2.44 8.99 -19.49
CA SER A 24 -1.91 8.30 -20.65
C SER A 24 -2.40 6.85 -20.62
N MET A 25 -2.60 6.25 -21.79
CA MET A 25 -2.95 4.82 -21.86
C MET A 25 -1.83 3.96 -21.26
N GLU A 26 -0.57 4.36 -21.45
CA GLU A 26 0.61 3.74 -20.85
C GLU A 26 1.56 4.79 -20.28
N SER A 27 2.35 4.39 -19.28
CA SER A 27 3.42 5.15 -18.63
C SER A 27 4.76 4.41 -18.76
N PRO A 28 5.91 5.07 -18.47
CA PRO A 28 7.18 4.36 -18.32
C PRO A 28 7.15 3.27 -17.24
N LEU A 29 6.33 3.42 -16.19
CA LEU A 29 6.19 2.41 -15.15
C LEU A 29 5.54 1.12 -15.66
N ASP A 30 4.63 1.19 -16.64
CA ASP A 30 3.99 0.01 -17.23
C ASP A 30 4.98 -0.91 -17.97
N LYS A 31 6.15 -0.38 -18.33
CA LYS A 31 7.22 -1.09 -19.05
C LYS A 31 8.32 -1.60 -18.13
N PHE A 32 8.32 -1.19 -16.87
CA PHE A 32 9.34 -1.61 -15.91
C PHE A 32 9.13 -3.07 -15.48
N PRO A 33 10.19 -3.87 -15.31
CA PRO A 33 10.09 -5.28 -14.94
C PRO A 33 9.81 -5.45 -13.44
N TRP A 34 8.60 -5.09 -13.00
CA TRP A 34 8.22 -5.21 -11.60
C TRP A 34 8.19 -6.66 -11.13
N ILE A 35 8.64 -6.90 -9.89
CA ILE A 35 8.71 -8.24 -9.31
C ILE A 35 7.34 -8.94 -9.23
N TRP A 36 6.26 -8.19 -8.97
CA TRP A 36 4.91 -8.75 -8.96
C TRP A 36 4.47 -9.27 -10.34
N ASN A 37 4.98 -8.68 -11.43
CA ASN A 37 4.74 -9.21 -12.78
C ASN A 37 5.40 -10.58 -12.95
N GLU A 38 6.63 -10.74 -12.41
CA GLU A 38 7.32 -12.02 -12.44
C GLU A 38 6.60 -13.09 -11.62
N TYR A 39 6.20 -12.77 -10.39
CA TYR A 39 5.43 -13.68 -9.53
C TYR A 39 4.13 -14.14 -10.20
N LYS A 40 3.39 -13.20 -10.80
CA LYS A 40 2.15 -13.50 -11.51
C LYS A 40 2.39 -14.37 -12.75
N GLN A 41 3.30 -13.97 -13.63
CA GLN A 41 3.51 -14.64 -14.92
C GLN A 41 4.18 -16.00 -14.79
N LYS A 42 5.15 -16.14 -13.88
CA LYS A 42 5.96 -17.37 -13.75
C LYS A 42 5.35 -18.38 -12.78
N ALA A 43 4.65 -17.92 -11.76
CA ALA A 43 4.19 -18.77 -10.66
C ALA A 43 2.70 -18.61 -10.32
N GLY A 44 1.94 -17.83 -11.10
CA GLY A 44 0.48 -17.73 -10.95
C GLY A 44 0.02 -17.00 -9.69
N TYR A 45 0.85 -16.09 -9.14
CA TYR A 45 0.49 -15.35 -7.95
C TYR A 45 -0.63 -14.36 -8.22
N ALA A 46 -1.59 -14.26 -7.28
CA ALA A 46 -2.42 -13.08 -7.14
C ALA A 46 -1.56 -11.94 -6.61
N THR A 47 -1.77 -10.72 -7.10
CA THR A 47 -0.94 -9.56 -6.77
C THR A 47 -1.76 -8.41 -6.16
N HIS A 48 -1.23 -7.78 -5.12
CA HIS A 48 -1.87 -6.67 -4.42
C HIS A 48 -0.90 -5.52 -4.16
N PHE A 49 -1.40 -4.30 -4.32
CA PHE A 49 -0.68 -3.08 -4.00
C PHE A 49 -1.63 -1.99 -3.50
N ILE A 50 -1.32 -1.44 -2.33
CA ILE A 50 -2.04 -0.30 -1.74
C ILE A 50 -1.06 0.59 -0.95
N GLU A 51 -1.28 1.89 -0.99
CA GLU A 51 -0.58 2.90 -0.20
C GLU A 51 -1.53 4.05 0.20
N ASP A 52 -1.22 4.77 1.26
CA ASP A 52 -2.14 5.72 1.92
C ASP A 52 -2.08 7.16 1.40
N THR A 53 -1.06 7.53 0.62
CA THR A 53 -0.89 8.89 0.08
C THR A 53 -1.02 8.92 -1.45
N PRO A 54 -2.23 8.96 -2.05
CA PRO A 54 -2.40 8.83 -3.50
C PRO A 54 -1.77 9.97 -4.34
N ASN A 55 -1.49 11.13 -3.73
CA ASN A 55 -0.89 12.29 -4.38
C ASN A 55 0.65 12.33 -4.24
N TRP A 56 1.19 11.73 -3.17
CA TRP A 56 2.63 11.72 -2.85
C TRP A 56 3.21 10.31 -2.84
N GLY A 57 2.44 9.35 -3.34
CA GLY A 57 2.75 7.93 -3.29
C GLY A 57 4.00 7.59 -4.08
N THR A 58 4.51 6.41 -3.75
CA THR A 58 5.75 5.80 -4.23
C THR A 58 5.92 5.96 -5.75
N PHE A 59 4.82 5.77 -6.49
CA PHE A 59 4.82 5.77 -7.94
C PHE A 59 4.21 7.04 -8.57
N GLN A 60 3.62 7.93 -7.78
CA GLN A 60 2.93 9.11 -8.28
C GLN A 60 3.83 10.34 -8.19
N TYR A 61 4.43 10.59 -7.02
CA TYR A 61 5.05 11.88 -6.73
C TYR A 61 6.10 12.32 -7.76
N ARG A 62 6.96 11.38 -8.21
CA ARG A 62 8.03 11.64 -9.17
C ARG A 62 7.92 10.85 -10.46
N LEU A 63 6.93 9.96 -10.57
CA LEU A 63 6.88 8.93 -11.61
C LEU A 63 5.57 8.90 -12.40
N GLN A 64 4.73 9.94 -12.32
CA GLN A 64 3.45 10.10 -13.06
C GLN A 64 2.40 9.00 -12.84
N GLY A 65 2.69 7.96 -12.06
CA GLY A 65 1.82 6.82 -11.87
C GLY A 65 1.82 5.83 -13.05
N PHE A 66 1.04 4.76 -12.88
CA PHE A 66 0.77 3.76 -13.92
C PHE A 66 -0.29 4.28 -14.89
N GLY A 67 -0.22 3.83 -16.14
CA GLY A 67 -1.19 4.21 -17.18
C GLY A 67 -2.59 3.64 -16.91
N ASN A 68 -3.61 4.25 -17.52
CA ASN A 68 -5.01 3.93 -17.22
C ASN A 68 -5.55 2.71 -17.99
N LEU A 69 -4.75 2.11 -18.89
CA LEU A 69 -5.19 0.97 -19.70
C LEU A 69 -5.35 -0.31 -18.88
N LYS A 70 -4.46 -0.54 -17.90
CA LYS A 70 -4.46 -1.74 -17.07
C LYS A 70 -3.93 -1.42 -15.67
N PRO A 71 -4.50 -1.98 -14.60
CA PRO A 71 -3.93 -1.86 -13.27
C PRO A 71 -2.57 -2.61 -13.19
N PRO A 72 -1.63 -2.15 -12.33
CA PRO A 72 -0.31 -2.77 -12.20
C PRO A 72 -0.33 -4.13 -11.49
N VAL A 73 -1.41 -4.43 -10.75
CA VAL A 73 -1.63 -5.63 -9.95
C VAL A 73 -3.11 -6.05 -10.02
N ASP A 74 -3.46 -7.25 -9.54
CA ASP A 74 -4.84 -7.76 -9.53
C ASP A 74 -5.76 -6.98 -8.58
N SER A 75 -5.27 -6.68 -7.38
CA SER A 75 -5.98 -5.89 -6.38
C SER A 75 -5.22 -4.59 -6.13
N TYR A 76 -5.67 -3.51 -6.77
CA TYR A 76 -5.01 -2.21 -6.74
C TYR A 76 -5.84 -1.21 -5.92
N GLY A 77 -5.32 -0.79 -4.76
CA GLY A 77 -6.08 0.03 -3.81
C GLY A 77 -6.17 1.52 -4.15
N ARG A 78 -5.36 2.01 -5.10
CA ARG A 78 -5.29 3.45 -5.43
C ARG A 78 -6.65 4.09 -5.78
N PRO A 79 -7.52 3.49 -6.60
CA PRO A 79 -8.82 4.10 -6.93
C PRO A 79 -9.65 4.42 -5.68
N CYS A 80 -9.62 3.55 -4.66
CA CYS A 80 -10.28 3.79 -3.38
C CYS A 80 -9.64 4.97 -2.63
N MET A 81 -8.32 5.02 -2.56
CA MET A 81 -7.59 6.10 -1.86
C MET A 81 -7.76 7.45 -2.56
N VAL A 82 -7.84 7.48 -3.88
CA VAL A 82 -8.14 8.70 -4.66
C VAL A 82 -9.56 9.20 -4.38
N ALA A 83 -10.55 8.30 -4.33
CA ALA A 83 -11.91 8.66 -3.97
C ALA A 83 -11.99 9.22 -2.54
N ALA A 84 -11.31 8.57 -1.59
CA ALA A 84 -11.18 9.07 -0.22
C ALA A 84 -10.55 10.48 -0.18
N ALA A 85 -9.45 10.70 -0.89
CA ALA A 85 -8.78 12.01 -0.94
C ALA A 85 -9.68 13.11 -1.55
N TYR A 86 -10.54 12.74 -2.51
CA TYR A 86 -11.52 13.67 -3.08
C TYR A 86 -12.58 14.08 -2.05
N ASP A 87 -13.12 13.12 -1.30
CA ASP A 87 -14.08 13.40 -0.22
C ASP A 87 -13.43 14.23 0.90
N GLU A 88 -12.20 13.87 1.29
CA GLU A 88 -11.41 14.61 2.30
C GLU A 88 -11.14 16.06 1.89
N LYS A 89 -11.00 16.33 0.59
CA LYS A 89 -10.87 17.71 0.08
C LYS A 89 -12.15 18.52 0.26
N TYR A 90 -13.32 17.89 0.20
CA TYR A 90 -14.62 18.56 0.33
C TYR A 90 -15.06 18.68 1.79
N TYR A 91 -14.87 17.62 2.59
CA TYR A 91 -15.36 17.52 3.97
C TYR A 91 -14.29 17.79 5.04
N GLY A 92 -13.01 17.85 4.64
CA GLY A 92 -11.87 18.05 5.53
C GLY A 92 -11.11 16.75 5.81
N LYS A 93 -9.77 16.84 5.80
CA LYS A 93 -8.87 15.74 6.18
C LYS A 93 -8.52 15.81 7.66
N GLN A 94 -8.73 14.72 8.37
CA GLN A 94 -8.03 14.46 9.63
C GLN A 94 -6.77 13.65 9.31
N LEU A 95 -5.60 14.15 9.71
CA LEU A 95 -4.32 13.46 9.48
C LEU A 95 -4.37 12.03 10.04
N GLY A 96 -4.03 11.06 9.19
CA GLY A 96 -4.00 9.65 9.55
C GLY A 96 -5.35 8.95 9.56
N CYS A 97 -6.41 9.61 9.13
CA CYS A 97 -7.74 9.02 9.02
C CYS A 97 -8.25 9.13 7.59
N THR A 98 -8.85 8.04 7.10
CA THR A 98 -9.66 8.01 5.89
C THR A 98 -11.11 7.99 6.30
N ALA A 99 -11.81 9.10 6.04
CA ALA A 99 -13.06 9.44 6.71
C ALA A 99 -12.92 9.32 8.24
N SER A 100 -13.66 8.43 8.89
CA SER A 100 -13.62 8.22 10.35
C SER A 100 -12.72 7.05 10.80
N THR A 101 -12.01 6.40 9.88
CA THR A 101 -11.20 5.21 10.17
C THR A 101 -9.72 5.55 10.10
N PRO A 102 -8.87 5.14 11.06
CA PRO A 102 -7.42 5.27 10.91
C PRO A 102 -6.94 4.65 9.60
N THR A 103 -6.23 5.42 8.78
CA THR A 103 -5.89 5.02 7.40
C THR A 103 -5.02 3.77 7.37
N HIS A 104 -4.11 3.58 8.33
CA HIS A 104 -3.31 2.36 8.42
C HIS A 104 -4.19 1.11 8.60
N LEU A 105 -5.29 1.19 9.34
CA LEU A 105 -6.23 0.07 9.48
C LEU A 105 -6.94 -0.26 8.17
N VAL A 106 -7.25 0.75 7.34
CA VAL A 106 -7.82 0.53 6.00
C VAL A 106 -6.83 -0.28 5.13
N LEU A 107 -5.55 0.05 5.19
CA LEU A 107 -4.50 -0.63 4.45
C LEU A 107 -4.25 -2.06 4.95
N LEU A 108 -4.17 -2.25 6.28
CA LEU A 108 -3.98 -3.56 6.90
C LEU A 108 -5.19 -4.47 6.63
N GLU A 109 -6.41 -3.93 6.64
CA GLU A 109 -7.61 -4.68 6.28
C GLU A 109 -7.62 -5.04 4.79
N SER A 110 -7.25 -4.12 3.89
CA SER A 110 -7.09 -4.42 2.46
C SER A 110 -6.12 -5.57 2.22
N PHE A 111 -5.01 -5.61 2.98
CA PHE A 111 -4.07 -6.74 2.96
C PHE A 111 -4.74 -8.03 3.44
N ARG A 112 -5.40 -8.02 4.60
CA ARG A 112 -6.06 -9.20 5.18
C ARG A 112 -7.10 -9.77 4.21
N GLU A 113 -8.02 -8.95 3.74
CA GLU A 113 -9.08 -9.34 2.81
C GLU A 113 -8.50 -9.89 1.51
N PHE A 114 -7.44 -9.28 0.97
CA PHE A 114 -6.74 -9.82 -0.19
C PHE A 114 -6.18 -11.23 0.08
N MET A 115 -5.53 -11.43 1.23
CA MET A 115 -4.95 -12.73 1.59
C MET A 115 -6.03 -13.80 1.76
N TYR A 116 -7.16 -13.46 2.38
CA TYR A 116 -8.29 -14.35 2.59
C TYR A 116 -9.02 -14.69 1.29
N ALA A 117 -9.37 -13.69 0.48
CA ALA A 117 -10.08 -13.88 -0.78
C ALA A 117 -9.28 -14.69 -1.81
N ASN A 118 -7.95 -14.60 -1.77
CA ASN A 118 -7.04 -15.30 -2.69
C ASN A 118 -6.32 -16.48 -2.02
N SER A 119 -6.88 -17.05 -0.95
CA SER A 119 -6.28 -18.16 -0.20
C SER A 119 -5.99 -19.42 -1.04
N HIS A 120 -6.67 -19.56 -2.18
CA HIS A 120 -6.52 -20.67 -3.14
C HIS A 120 -5.37 -20.49 -4.17
N LEU A 121 -4.70 -19.34 -4.20
CA LEU A 121 -3.58 -19.03 -5.09
C LEU A 121 -2.37 -18.59 -4.26
N PRO A 122 -1.12 -18.73 -4.74
CA PRO A 122 -0.01 -18.02 -4.11
C PRO A 122 -0.23 -16.49 -4.21
N ARG A 123 0.26 -15.72 -3.25
CA ARG A 123 -0.09 -14.30 -3.07
C ARG A 123 1.15 -13.45 -2.90
N PHE A 124 1.17 -12.29 -3.57
CA PHE A 124 2.17 -11.25 -3.37
C PHE A 124 1.45 -9.96 -3.02
N SER A 125 1.79 -9.35 -1.89
CA SER A 125 1.23 -8.06 -1.48
C SER A 125 2.34 -7.08 -1.15
N LEU A 126 2.21 -5.86 -1.67
CA LEU A 126 2.92 -4.68 -1.20
C LEU A 126 1.92 -3.73 -0.55
N THR A 127 1.97 -3.57 0.77
CA THR A 127 1.10 -2.66 1.52
C THR A 127 1.99 -1.62 2.18
N PHE A 128 1.89 -0.36 1.75
CA PHE A 128 2.85 0.68 2.10
C PHE A 128 2.19 1.80 2.92
N LEU A 129 2.58 1.91 4.18
CA LEU A 129 2.04 2.87 5.14
C LEU A 129 3.00 4.05 5.25
N SER A 130 2.53 5.25 4.94
CA SER A 130 3.40 6.43 4.87
C SER A 130 2.82 7.65 5.58
N GLU A 131 1.51 7.91 5.47
CA GLU A 131 0.89 9.18 5.85
C GLU A 131 1.24 9.60 7.30
N MET A 132 1.04 8.69 8.25
CA MET A 132 1.17 8.97 9.67
C MET A 132 2.62 9.21 10.13
N ILE A 133 3.58 8.51 9.54
CA ILE A 133 4.97 8.47 10.02
C ILE A 133 5.92 9.36 9.21
N HIS A 134 5.42 9.99 8.13
CA HIS A 134 6.26 10.73 7.21
C HIS A 134 6.85 12.02 7.79
N GLU A 135 6.11 12.72 8.67
CA GLU A 135 6.51 14.02 9.24
C GLU A 135 6.83 13.99 10.74
N GLU A 136 6.17 13.10 11.48
CA GLU A 136 6.25 13.04 12.95
C GLU A 136 6.52 11.60 13.41
N PRO A 137 7.78 11.25 13.71
CA PRO A 137 8.14 9.87 14.09
C PRO A 137 7.41 9.38 15.35
N SER A 138 6.99 10.30 16.24
CA SER A 138 6.24 9.91 17.44
C SER A 138 4.86 9.32 17.13
N GLU A 139 4.33 9.52 15.92
CA GLU A 139 3.07 8.95 15.46
C GLU A 139 3.17 7.46 15.10
N ALA A 140 4.39 6.91 14.96
CA ALA A 140 4.60 5.48 14.77
C ALA A 140 3.94 4.63 15.88
N ARG A 141 3.85 5.17 17.11
CA ARG A 141 3.17 4.51 18.24
C ARG A 141 1.68 4.21 17.97
N ARG A 142 1.03 4.92 17.06
CA ARG A 142 -0.39 4.70 16.71
C ARG A 142 -0.59 3.53 15.75
N VAL A 143 0.48 3.10 15.08
CA VAL A 143 0.47 2.02 14.10
C VAL A 143 1.08 0.74 14.70
N ASP A 144 1.98 0.90 15.67
CA ASP A 144 2.78 -0.16 16.28
C ASP A 144 1.94 -1.36 16.77
N SER A 145 0.91 -1.11 17.60
CA SER A 145 0.08 -2.18 18.15
C SER A 145 -0.70 -2.95 17.08
N ASP A 146 -1.14 -2.26 16.03
CA ASP A 146 -1.95 -2.87 14.97
C ASP A 146 -1.10 -3.71 14.02
N VAL A 147 0.12 -3.26 13.73
CA VAL A 147 1.11 -4.05 13.00
C VAL A 147 1.55 -5.26 13.84
N LEU A 148 1.80 -5.10 15.14
CA LEU A 148 2.11 -6.21 16.04
C LEU A 148 0.98 -7.25 16.03
N ASN A 149 -0.28 -6.82 16.16
CA ASN A 149 -1.43 -7.72 16.12
C ASN A 149 -1.51 -8.52 14.81
N LEU A 150 -1.24 -7.88 13.67
CA LEU A 150 -1.19 -8.57 12.38
C LEU A 150 -0.05 -9.60 12.32
N LEU A 151 1.14 -9.23 12.79
CA LEU A 151 2.31 -10.13 12.83
C LEU A 151 2.06 -11.33 13.75
N GLU A 152 1.44 -11.13 14.91
CA GLU A 152 1.04 -12.20 15.80
C GLU A 152 -0.01 -13.13 15.18
N GLU A 153 -0.95 -12.59 14.40
CA GLU A 153 -1.93 -13.41 13.69
C GLU A 153 -1.27 -14.30 12.63
N ILE A 154 -0.37 -13.73 11.84
CA ILE A 154 0.43 -14.46 10.85
C ILE A 154 1.21 -15.57 11.55
N ASP A 155 1.89 -15.25 12.66
CA ASP A 155 2.66 -16.23 13.43
C ASP A 155 1.77 -17.36 13.99
N LYS A 156 0.60 -17.02 14.53
CA LYS A 156 -0.36 -18.01 15.06
C LYS A 156 -0.92 -18.91 13.96
N GLU A 157 -1.22 -18.39 12.77
CA GLU A 157 -1.65 -19.23 11.63
C GLU A 157 -0.52 -20.13 11.12
N ASP A 158 0.70 -19.59 11.05
CA ASP A 158 1.87 -20.37 10.66
C ASP A 158 2.21 -21.46 11.67
N GLU A 159 2.12 -21.19 12.98
CA GLU A 159 2.27 -22.18 14.06
C GLU A 159 1.23 -23.30 13.94
N ARG A 160 -0.03 -22.95 13.66
CA ARG A 160 -1.10 -23.91 13.41
C ARG A 160 -0.88 -24.73 12.13
N GLY A 161 -0.14 -24.18 11.17
CA GLY A 161 0.17 -24.81 9.88
C GLY A 161 -0.97 -24.77 8.86
N TRP A 162 -2.02 -23.97 9.11
CA TRP A 162 -3.14 -23.75 8.20
C TRP A 162 -3.75 -22.37 8.41
N GLY A 163 -4.36 -21.84 7.35
CA GLY A 163 -4.98 -20.52 7.32
C GLY A 163 -4.48 -19.69 6.13
N PRO A 164 -5.18 -18.59 5.75
CA PRO A 164 -4.78 -17.75 4.62
C PRO A 164 -3.42 -17.05 4.78
N LEU A 165 -2.97 -16.85 6.02
CA LEU A 165 -1.71 -16.19 6.39
C LEU A 165 -0.60 -17.20 6.76
N ALA A 166 -0.92 -18.49 6.91
CA ALA A 166 0.09 -19.52 7.15
C ALA A 166 1.06 -19.65 5.96
N ASN A 167 2.31 -20.08 6.24
CA ASN A 167 3.35 -20.23 5.23
C ASN A 167 3.64 -18.94 4.44
N THR A 168 3.75 -17.82 5.15
CA THR A 168 3.98 -16.50 4.55
C THR A 168 5.35 -15.95 4.96
N VAL A 169 6.15 -15.52 3.98
CA VAL A 169 7.33 -14.68 4.24
C VAL A 169 6.88 -13.23 4.37
N ILE A 170 7.21 -12.60 5.50
CA ILE A 170 6.91 -11.18 5.74
C ILE A 170 8.20 -10.39 5.68
N ILE A 171 8.18 -9.35 4.85
CA ILE A 171 9.24 -8.33 4.78
C ILE A 171 8.63 -7.04 5.33
N LEU A 172 9.00 -6.70 6.57
CA LEU A 172 8.67 -5.42 7.17
C LEU A 172 9.83 -4.47 6.91
N PHE A 173 9.60 -3.39 6.16
CA PHE A 173 10.66 -2.48 5.79
C PHE A 173 10.23 -1.02 5.83
N SER A 174 11.22 -0.14 5.88
CA SER A 174 11.09 1.30 5.69
C SER A 174 12.20 1.74 4.72
N ASP A 175 11.84 2.56 3.74
CA ASP A 175 12.76 3.11 2.75
C ASP A 175 13.61 4.26 3.33
N HIS A 176 13.05 5.01 4.28
CA HIS A 176 13.73 6.03 5.08
C HIS A 176 12.93 6.38 6.36
N GLY A 177 13.57 7.01 7.35
CA GLY A 177 12.86 7.66 8.46
C GLY A 177 12.28 9.03 8.06
N PRO A 178 11.77 9.84 9.00
CA PRO A 178 11.06 11.09 8.70
C PRO A 178 11.88 12.05 7.82
N ARG A 179 11.37 12.29 6.61
CA ARG A 179 12.06 13.08 5.57
C ARG A 179 11.48 14.48 5.40
N ILE A 180 10.33 14.73 6.01
CA ILE A 180 9.65 16.02 6.03
C ILE A 180 9.34 16.39 7.49
N GLY A 181 8.99 17.63 7.75
CA GLY A 181 8.57 18.09 9.08
C GLY A 181 9.70 18.61 9.97
N LYS A 182 9.32 19.04 11.17
CA LYS A 182 10.24 19.68 12.14
C LYS A 182 11.26 18.70 12.70
N ALA A 183 10.89 17.42 12.82
CA ALA A 183 11.78 16.37 13.32
C ALA A 183 13.11 16.35 12.55
N ARG A 184 13.06 16.43 11.21
CA ARG A 184 14.21 16.48 10.31
C ARG A 184 15.19 17.63 10.58
N LEU A 185 14.72 18.76 11.12
CA LEU A 185 15.58 19.92 11.38
C LEU A 185 16.50 19.72 12.60
N SER A 186 16.21 18.73 13.44
CA SER A 186 17.03 18.37 14.59
C SER A 186 18.25 17.53 14.20
N LEU A 187 19.26 17.45 15.09
CA LEU A 187 20.39 16.53 14.89
C LEU A 187 19.92 15.07 14.83
N GLN A 188 18.97 14.69 15.68
CA GLN A 188 18.37 13.36 15.70
C GLN A 188 17.67 13.04 14.37
N GLY A 189 16.86 13.96 13.84
CA GLY A 189 16.16 13.76 12.57
C GLY A 189 17.08 13.59 11.37
N LYS A 190 18.28 14.18 11.38
CA LYS A 190 19.30 13.92 10.33
C LYS A 190 19.86 12.51 10.37
N PHE A 191 19.87 11.87 11.53
CA PHE A 191 20.17 10.45 11.65
C PHE A 191 18.97 9.63 11.18
N GLU A 192 17.77 9.93 11.68
CA GLU A 192 16.54 9.18 11.36
C GLU A 192 16.17 9.20 9.87
N GLU A 193 16.32 10.33 9.15
CA GLU A 193 16.09 10.40 7.69
C GLU A 193 16.91 9.35 6.91
N ARG A 194 18.01 8.85 7.48
CA ARG A 194 18.92 7.88 6.86
C ARG A 194 18.86 6.50 7.48
N LEU A 195 17.85 6.21 8.30
CA LEU A 195 17.64 4.91 8.93
C LEU A 195 16.52 4.14 8.22
N PRO A 196 16.82 3.41 7.13
CA PRO A 196 15.89 2.39 6.65
C PRO A 196 15.80 1.26 7.67
N MET A 197 14.67 0.57 7.67
CA MET A 197 14.45 -0.63 8.48
C MET A 197 14.24 -1.83 7.55
N LEU A 198 14.75 -3.00 7.94
CA LEU A 198 14.44 -4.26 7.31
C LEU A 198 14.36 -5.37 8.36
N GLY A 199 13.18 -5.96 8.49
CA GLY A 199 12.92 -7.18 9.23
C GLY A 199 12.31 -8.23 8.31
N ILE A 200 12.77 -9.48 8.42
CA ILE A 200 12.26 -10.59 7.63
C ILE A 200 11.81 -11.68 8.59
N LEU A 201 10.54 -12.08 8.47
CA LEU A 201 9.99 -13.23 9.16
C LEU A 201 9.80 -14.34 8.14
N PHE A 202 10.45 -15.48 8.37
CA PHE A 202 10.26 -16.69 7.56
C PHE A 202 9.21 -17.60 8.21
N PRO A 203 8.38 -18.28 7.40
CA PRO A 203 7.47 -19.29 7.92
C PRO A 203 8.22 -20.50 8.47
N ARG A 204 7.58 -21.26 9.36
CA ARG A 204 8.14 -22.48 9.97
C ARG A 204 8.43 -23.59 8.95
N LYS A 205 7.79 -23.54 7.78
CA LYS A 205 8.01 -24.45 6.65
C LYS A 205 8.41 -23.62 5.43
N LEU A 206 9.47 -24.02 4.74
CA LEU A 206 9.91 -23.45 3.46
C LEU A 206 9.55 -24.38 2.31
#